data_AF-Q38Z87-F1
#
_entry.id   AF-Q38Z87-F1
#
_cell.length_a   1.000
_cell.length_b   1.000
_cell.length_c   1.000
_cell.angle_alpha   90.00
_cell.angle_beta   90.00
_cell.angle_gamma   90.00
#
_symmetry.space_group_name_H-M   'P 1'
#
loop_
_entity.id
_entity.type
_entity.pdbx_description
1 polymer ?
#
loop_
_entity_poly.entity_id
_entity_poly.type
_entity_poly.pdbx_seq_one_letter_code
_entity_poly.pdbx_strand_id
1 'polypeptide(L)'
;MFRHKQKQIFYNFKWLGYLALTAGVILVTIGMLIQLIPIGEAQFHITINGVEQPYTIENVTKMRLLFLGIMGGLGGLFLITALIIIGRSRHRAKLIGMLKQSGEKVMAEVIDYAPSQVRINNQPARYLVCTYQNMTGENLIFKSGLLRWNPISFLSDKKVIVYYDSRNSNRYFVDVDESMGKVVNL
;
A
#
# COMPACT_ATOMS: atom_id res chain seq x y z
N MET A 1 33.73 -10.36 -2.39
CA MET A 1 32.76 -10.43 -1.28
C MET A 1 31.41 -9.89 -1.75
N PHE A 2 30.56 -10.75 -2.32
CA PHE A 2 29.24 -10.32 -2.80
C PHE A 2 28.32 -10.13 -1.61
N ARG A 3 28.12 -8.88 -1.18
CA ARG A 3 27.06 -8.52 -0.23
C ARG A 3 25.73 -8.79 -0.92
N HIS A 4 25.19 -10.00 -0.78
CA HIS A 4 23.83 -10.30 -1.20
C HIS A 4 22.92 -9.27 -0.53
N LYS A 5 22.34 -8.36 -1.33
CA LYS A 5 21.26 -7.48 -0.89
C LYS A 5 20.21 -8.40 -0.29
N GLN A 6 20.06 -8.37 1.04
CA GLN A 6 18.97 -9.10 1.69
C GLN A 6 17.67 -8.66 1.01
N LYS A 7 17.05 -9.61 0.29
CA LYS A 7 15.76 -9.37 -0.33
C LYS A 7 14.79 -9.15 0.83
N GLN A 8 14.17 -7.97 0.90
CA GLN A 8 13.16 -7.66 1.90
C GLN A 8 12.17 -8.83 1.99
N ILE A 9 11.99 -9.40 3.19
CA ILE A 9 11.12 -10.56 3.38
C ILE A 9 9.66 -10.19 3.14
N PHE A 10 9.30 -8.94 3.39
CA PHE A 10 7.95 -8.43 3.23
C PHE A 10 7.65 -7.99 1.80
N TYR A 11 6.41 -8.17 1.38
CA TYR A 11 5.91 -7.52 0.17
C TYR A 11 5.83 -5.99 0.34
N ASN A 12 6.33 -5.27 -0.66
CA ASN A 12 6.29 -3.81 -0.71
C ASN A 12 5.26 -3.37 -1.77
N PHE A 13 4.17 -2.77 -1.31
CA PHE A 13 3.09 -2.26 -2.17
C PHE A 13 3.13 -0.73 -2.36
N LYS A 14 4.18 -0.03 -1.88
CA LYS A 14 4.29 1.43 -2.02
C LYS A 14 4.26 1.90 -3.47
N TRP A 15 4.85 1.11 -4.38
CA TRP A 15 4.89 1.41 -5.80
C TRP A 15 3.49 1.56 -6.42
N LEU A 16 2.50 0.82 -5.93
CA LEU A 16 1.11 0.93 -6.38
C LEU A 16 0.53 2.31 -6.06
N GLY A 17 0.85 2.86 -4.89
CA GLY A 17 0.46 4.22 -4.52
C GLY A 17 1.09 5.28 -5.41
N TYR A 18 2.38 5.13 -5.76
CA TYR A 18 3.06 6.05 -6.68
C TYR A 18 2.52 5.95 -8.12
N LEU A 19 2.19 4.74 -8.59
CA LEU A 19 1.57 4.52 -9.89
C LEU A 19 0.21 5.23 -9.98
N ALA A 20 -0.66 5.02 -8.98
CA ALA A 20 -1.94 5.72 -8.89
C ALA A 20 -1.75 7.24 -8.82
N LEU A 21 -0.74 7.73 -8.08
CA LEU A 21 -0.43 9.15 -8.01
C LEU A 21 -0.10 9.71 -9.40
N THR A 22 0.81 9.05 -10.13
CA THR A 22 1.22 9.50 -11.47
C THR A 22 0.05 9.48 -12.46
N ALA A 23 -0.76 8.43 -12.47
CA ALA A 23 -1.92 8.34 -13.33
C ALA A 23 -2.95 9.43 -13.02
N GLY A 24 -3.22 9.67 -11.73
CA GLY A 24 -4.13 10.71 -11.28
C GLY A 24 -3.69 12.12 -11.68
N VAL A 25 -2.40 12.44 -11.50
CA VAL A 25 -1.84 13.73 -11.93
C VAL A 25 -1.99 13.90 -13.44
N ILE A 26 -1.60 12.92 -14.24
CA ILE A 26 -1.68 12.99 -15.71
C ILE A 26 -3.11 13.27 -16.17
N LEU A 27 -4.10 12.53 -15.66
CA LEU A 27 -5.50 12.69 -16.05
C LEU A 27 -6.04 14.07 -15.70
N VAL A 28 -5.76 14.56 -14.48
CA VAL A 28 -6.18 15.89 -14.06
C VAL A 28 -5.51 16.96 -14.92
N THR A 29 -4.20 16.83 -15.21
CA THR A 29 -3.48 17.77 -16.07
C THR A 29 -4.08 17.82 -17.47
N ILE A 30 -4.39 16.68 -18.08
CA ILE A 30 -5.06 16.63 -19.40
C ILE A 30 -6.44 17.31 -19.34
N GLY A 31 -7.23 17.03 -18.30
CA GLY A 31 -8.53 17.68 -18.07
C GLY A 31 -8.43 19.20 -17.96
N MET A 32 -7.41 19.69 -17.25
CA MET A 32 -7.14 21.14 -17.11
C MET A 32 -6.64 21.77 -18.42
N LEU A 33 -5.77 21.08 -19.17
CA LEU A 33 -5.20 21.61 -20.42
C LEU A 33 -6.29 21.93 -21.45
N ILE A 34 -7.32 21.10 -21.57
CA ILE A 34 -8.46 21.33 -22.48
C ILE A 34 -9.25 22.59 -22.14
N GLN A 35 -9.18 23.10 -20.90
CA GLN A 35 -9.78 24.38 -20.54
C GLN A 35 -9.02 25.58 -21.13
N LEU A 36 -7.74 25.41 -21.44
CA LEU A 36 -6.85 26.47 -21.88
C LEU A 36 -6.69 26.52 -23.41
N ILE A 37 -6.88 25.39 -24.09
CA ILE A 37 -6.70 25.29 -25.54
C ILE A 37 -7.86 25.99 -26.27
N PRO A 38 -7.60 27.00 -27.13
CA PRO A 38 -8.66 27.64 -27.93
C PRO A 38 -9.25 26.63 -28.92
N ILE A 39 -10.58 26.55 -28.96
CA ILE A 39 -11.31 25.67 -29.87
C ILE A 39 -12.12 26.56 -30.81
N GLY A 40 -11.76 26.56 -32.08
CA GLY A 40 -12.49 27.26 -33.14
C GLY A 40 -13.53 26.36 -33.81
N GLU A 41 -14.33 26.96 -34.69
CA GLU A 41 -15.40 26.29 -35.43
C GLU A 41 -14.90 25.08 -36.24
N ALA A 42 -13.77 25.23 -36.94
CA ALA A 42 -13.15 24.16 -37.74
C ALA A 42 -12.61 22.97 -36.91
N GLN A 43 -12.59 23.07 -35.58
CA GLN A 43 -12.07 22.05 -34.68
C GLN A 43 -13.18 21.41 -33.83
N PHE A 44 -14.39 21.95 -33.87
CA PHE A 44 -15.49 21.51 -33.04
C PHE A 44 -16.40 20.54 -33.80
N HIS A 45 -16.13 19.24 -33.64
CA HIS A 45 -16.94 18.17 -34.22
C HIS A 45 -17.46 17.25 -33.12
N ILE A 46 -18.71 17.45 -32.71
CA ILE A 46 -19.38 16.60 -31.72
C ILE A 46 -20.73 16.19 -32.29
N THR A 47 -20.95 14.87 -32.38
CA THR A 47 -22.23 14.29 -32.79
C THR A 47 -22.94 13.72 -31.58
N ILE A 48 -24.20 14.09 -31.38
CA ILE A 48 -25.08 13.47 -30.38
C ILE A 48 -26.20 12.78 -31.15
N ASN A 49 -26.32 11.45 -31.00
CA ASN A 49 -27.32 10.65 -31.72
C ASN A 49 -27.30 10.85 -33.24
N GLY A 50 -26.11 11.01 -33.83
CA GLY A 50 -25.93 11.24 -35.27
C GLY A 50 -26.20 12.67 -35.74
N VAL A 51 -26.54 13.60 -34.82
CA VAL A 51 -26.74 15.02 -35.14
C VAL A 51 -25.50 15.80 -34.72
N GLU A 52 -24.81 16.40 -35.69
CA GLU A 52 -23.71 17.33 -35.43
C GLU A 52 -24.20 18.55 -34.64
N GLN A 53 -23.49 18.87 -33.56
CA GLN A 53 -23.79 20.03 -32.75
C GLN A 53 -23.08 21.25 -33.34
N PRO A 54 -23.79 22.39 -33.50
CA PRO A 54 -23.19 23.59 -34.05
C PRO A 54 -22.14 24.14 -33.08
N TYR A 55 -21.12 24.79 -33.65
CA TYR A 55 -20.18 25.57 -32.87
C TYR A 55 -20.91 26.73 -32.21
N THR A 56 -21.02 26.67 -30.88
CA THR A 56 -21.46 27.78 -30.04
C THR A 56 -20.58 27.81 -28.79
N ILE A 57 -20.39 29.00 -28.21
CA ILE A 57 -19.61 29.17 -26.98
C ILE A 57 -20.18 28.29 -25.86
N GLU A 58 -21.51 28.17 -25.81
CA GLU A 58 -22.20 27.31 -24.85
C GLU A 58 -21.87 25.83 -25.04
N ASN A 59 -21.92 25.31 -26.27
CA ASN A 59 -21.63 23.91 -26.57
C ASN A 59 -20.17 23.56 -26.29
N VAL A 60 -19.23 24.45 -26.64
CA VAL A 60 -17.80 24.29 -26.31
C VAL A 60 -17.60 24.25 -24.79
N THR A 61 -18.27 25.14 -24.06
CA THR A 61 -18.21 25.19 -22.59
C THR A 61 -18.77 23.91 -21.97
N LYS A 62 -19.93 23.43 -22.44
CA LYS A 62 -20.53 22.16 -21.99
C LYS A 62 -19.61 20.98 -22.24
N MET A 63 -19.00 20.87 -23.43
CA MET A 63 -18.03 19.82 -23.73
C MET A 63 -16.84 19.88 -22.78
N ARG A 64 -16.27 21.08 -22.57
CA ARG A 64 -15.14 21.27 -21.66
C ARG A 64 -15.46 20.85 -20.24
N LEU A 65 -16.65 21.18 -19.74
CA LEU A 65 -17.10 20.77 -18.41
C LEU A 65 -17.30 19.25 -18.31
N LEU A 66 -17.89 18.62 -19.32
CA LEU A 66 -18.04 17.16 -19.38
C LEU A 66 -16.67 16.48 -19.39
N PHE A 67 -15.76 16.95 -20.24
CA PHE A 67 -14.40 16.41 -20.34
C PHE A 67 -13.64 16.55 -19.02
N LEU A 68 -13.71 17.73 -18.38
CA LEU A 68 -13.11 17.96 -17.07
C LEU A 68 -13.75 17.08 -15.99
N GLY A 69 -15.07 16.92 -16.00
CA GLY A 69 -15.77 16.04 -15.07
C GLY A 69 -15.31 14.59 -15.17
N ILE A 70 -15.15 14.07 -16.39
CA ILE A 70 -14.69 12.70 -16.64
C ILE A 70 -13.21 12.55 -16.26
N MET A 71 -12.32 13.36 -16.83
CA MET A 71 -10.87 13.22 -16.62
C MET A 71 -10.44 13.66 -15.22
N GLY A 72 -10.97 14.78 -14.75
CA GLY A 72 -10.74 15.30 -13.41
C GLY A 72 -11.35 14.41 -12.33
N GLY A 73 -12.56 13.89 -12.54
CA GLY A 73 -13.20 12.95 -11.63
C GLY A 73 -12.42 11.63 -11.51
N LEU A 74 -12.09 11.01 -12.64
CA LEU A 74 -11.31 9.77 -12.67
C LEU A 74 -9.90 9.99 -12.09
N GLY A 75 -9.24 11.08 -12.47
CA GLY A 75 -7.94 11.46 -11.94
C GLY A 75 -7.98 11.71 -10.42
N GLY A 76 -9.03 12.37 -9.93
CA GLY A 76 -9.29 12.58 -8.51
C GLY A 76 -9.40 11.27 -7.72
N LEU A 77 -10.11 10.27 -8.25
CA LEU A 77 -10.21 8.94 -7.62
C LEU A 77 -8.83 8.26 -7.50
N PHE A 78 -8.00 8.36 -8.53
CA PHE A 78 -6.63 7.85 -8.49
C PHE A 78 -5.77 8.58 -7.44
N LEU A 79 -5.87 9.90 -7.37
CA LEU A 79 -5.15 10.71 -6.37
C LEU A 79 -5.56 10.37 -4.94
N ILE A 80 -6.86 10.26 -4.66
CA ILE A 80 -7.37 9.85 -3.34
C ILE A 80 -6.83 8.47 -2.98
N THR A 81 -6.92 7.51 -3.89
CA THR A 81 -6.39 6.15 -3.70
C THR A 81 -4.89 6.17 -3.38
N ALA A 82 -4.11 6.96 -4.13
CA ALA A 82 -2.68 7.12 -3.91
C ALA A 82 -2.36 7.69 -2.52
N LEU A 83 -3.08 8.74 -2.10
CA LEU A 83 -2.92 9.37 -0.80
C LEU A 83 -3.22 8.38 0.34
N ILE A 84 -4.26 7.56 0.22
CA ILE A 84 -4.59 6.53 1.22
C ILE A 84 -3.46 5.50 1.33
N ILE A 85 -2.97 4.96 0.22
CA ILE A 85 -1.91 3.94 0.22
C ILE A 85 -0.61 4.49 0.80
N ILE A 86 -0.16 5.65 0.30
CA ILE A 86 1.09 6.29 0.73
C ILE A 86 0.97 6.72 2.20
N GLY A 87 -0.16 7.32 2.58
CA GLY A 87 -0.46 7.76 3.94
C GLY A 87 -0.43 6.62 4.94
N ARG A 88 -1.13 5.51 4.66
CA ARG A 88 -1.09 4.30 5.48
C ARG A 88 0.32 3.74 5.61
N SER A 89 1.08 3.72 4.52
CA SER A 89 2.45 3.21 4.54
C SER A 89 3.38 4.07 5.41
N ARG A 90 3.25 5.40 5.34
CA ARG A 90 4.00 6.33 6.19
C ARG A 90 3.60 6.20 7.65
N HIS A 91 2.30 6.13 7.94
CA HIS A 91 1.80 5.95 9.30
C HIS A 91 2.32 4.64 9.91
N ARG A 92 2.29 3.54 9.14
CA ARG A 92 2.84 2.25 9.58
C ARG A 92 4.35 2.33 9.82
N ALA A 93 5.11 3.00 8.96
CA ALA A 93 6.56 3.19 9.17
C ALA A 93 6.86 3.99 10.45
N LYS A 94 6.10 5.05 10.72
CA LYS A 94 6.21 5.82 11.98
C LYS A 94 5.88 4.96 13.20
N LEU A 95 4.79 4.20 13.15
CA LEU A 95 4.41 3.27 14.22
C LEU A 95 5.52 2.24 14.50
N ILE A 96 6.08 1.63 13.45
CA ILE A 96 7.19 0.68 13.60
C ILE A 96 8.40 1.34 14.24
N GLY A 97 8.78 2.54 13.80
CA GLY A 97 9.89 3.29 14.40
C GLY A 97 9.67 3.58 15.89
N MET A 98 8.46 4.03 16.26
CA MET A 98 8.08 4.26 17.65
C MET A 98 8.12 2.97 18.47
N LEU A 99 7.53 1.87 17.98
CA LEU A 99 7.52 0.59 18.68
C LEU A 99 8.92 0.00 18.88
N LYS A 100 9.84 0.22 17.93
CA LYS A 100 11.24 -0.19 18.09
C LYS A 100 12.00 0.61 19.15
N GLN A 101 11.59 1.86 19.39
CA GLN A 101 12.24 2.76 20.35
C GLN A 101 11.64 2.64 21.76
N SER A 102 10.32 2.53 21.87
CA SER A 102 9.60 2.62 23.15
C SER A 102 8.64 1.45 23.41
N GLY A 103 8.46 0.54 22.45
CA GLY A 103 7.61 -0.64 22.63
C GLY A 103 8.31 -1.72 23.44
N GLU A 104 7.51 -2.59 24.06
CA GLU A 104 8.02 -3.74 24.77
C GLU A 104 8.46 -4.81 23.77
N LYS A 105 9.69 -5.31 23.93
CA LYS A 105 10.29 -6.33 23.07
C LYS A 105 10.10 -7.71 23.69
N VAL A 106 9.39 -8.59 23.01
CA VAL A 106 9.13 -9.96 23.48
C VAL A 106 9.48 -10.99 22.41
N MET A 107 9.78 -12.21 22.86
CA MET A 107 9.98 -13.37 21.98
C MET A 107 8.66 -14.15 21.92
N ALA A 108 7.94 -14.03 20.82
CA ALA A 108 6.69 -14.75 20.58
C ALA A 108 6.96 -16.08 19.87
N GLU A 109 6.19 -17.11 20.19
CA GLU A 109 6.24 -18.40 19.52
C GLU A 109 5.42 -18.37 18.23
N VAL A 110 6.00 -18.86 17.12
CA VAL A 110 5.29 -18.98 15.85
C VAL A 110 4.39 -20.20 15.89
N ILE A 111 3.07 -19.98 15.79
CA ILE A 111 2.06 -21.03 15.79
C ILE A 111 1.64 -21.47 14.39
N ASP A 112 1.69 -20.56 13.39
CA ASP A 112 1.28 -20.89 12.02
C ASP A 112 1.95 -20.00 10.96
N TYR A 113 2.01 -20.52 9.72
CA TYR A 113 2.35 -19.81 8.49
C TYR A 113 1.11 -19.76 7.57
N ALA A 114 0.18 -18.91 7.96
CA ALA A 114 -1.17 -18.86 7.42
C ALA A 114 -1.27 -18.16 6.06
N PRO A 115 -2.19 -18.58 5.18
CA PRO A 115 -2.54 -17.84 3.97
C PRO A 115 -3.30 -16.55 4.28
N SER A 116 -3.08 -15.53 3.46
CA SER A 116 -3.88 -14.31 3.42
C SER A 116 -4.88 -14.34 2.26
N GLN A 117 -5.84 -13.43 2.30
CA GLN A 117 -6.77 -13.19 1.20
C GLN A 117 -6.11 -12.51 -0.02
N VAL A 118 -4.91 -11.94 0.16
CA VAL A 118 -4.17 -11.31 -0.93
C VAL A 118 -3.44 -12.38 -1.73
N ARG A 119 -3.69 -12.44 -3.04
CA ARG A 119 -3.03 -13.38 -3.95
C ARG A 119 -1.99 -12.67 -4.81
N ILE A 120 -0.83 -13.30 -5.02
CA ILE A 120 0.29 -12.81 -5.80
C ILE A 120 0.72 -13.97 -6.70
N ASN A 121 0.76 -13.75 -8.02
CA ASN A 121 1.00 -14.80 -9.02
C ASN A 121 0.10 -16.03 -8.82
N ASN A 122 -1.20 -15.78 -8.59
CA ASN A 122 -2.23 -16.79 -8.32
C ASN A 122 -2.03 -17.62 -7.02
N GLN A 123 -1.00 -17.33 -6.22
CA GLN A 123 -0.75 -17.98 -4.94
C GLN A 123 -1.12 -17.04 -3.78
N PRO A 124 -1.74 -17.53 -2.70
CA PRO A 124 -2.02 -16.69 -1.55
C PRO A 124 -0.70 -16.23 -0.92
N ALA A 125 -0.53 -14.92 -0.76
CA ALA A 125 0.52 -14.37 0.08
C ALA A 125 0.31 -14.87 1.52
N ARG A 126 1.38 -15.10 2.26
CA ARG A 126 1.31 -15.70 3.59
C ARG A 126 1.90 -14.79 4.65
N TYR A 127 1.60 -15.02 5.91
CA TYR A 127 2.14 -14.30 7.07
C TYR A 127 2.33 -15.28 8.23
N LEU A 128 3.11 -14.88 9.23
CA LEU A 128 3.24 -15.65 10.47
C LEU A 128 2.13 -15.26 11.42
N VAL A 129 1.57 -16.25 12.10
CA VAL A 129 0.76 -16.07 13.30
C VAL A 129 1.62 -16.49 14.48
N CYS A 130 1.70 -15.63 15.49
CA CYS A 130 2.57 -15.82 16.65
C CYS A 130 1.79 -15.56 17.93
N THR A 131 2.16 -16.24 19.01
CA THR A 131 1.53 -16.09 20.33
C THR A 131 2.56 -15.71 21.39
N TYR A 132 2.13 -14.93 22.37
CA TYR A 132 2.92 -14.61 23.55
C TYR A 132 1.98 -14.51 24.75
N GLN A 133 2.31 -15.23 25.83
CA GLN A 133 1.60 -15.10 27.09
C GLN A 133 2.21 -13.93 27.86
N ASN A 134 1.41 -12.91 28.16
CA ASN A 134 1.87 -11.76 28.92
C ASN A 134 2.00 -12.09 30.43
N MET A 135 2.51 -11.13 31.20
CA MET A 135 2.68 -11.28 32.65
C MET A 135 1.36 -11.48 33.41
N THR A 136 0.22 -11.08 32.84
CA THR A 136 -1.12 -11.30 33.44
C THR A 136 -1.72 -12.65 33.04
N GLY A 137 -1.00 -13.48 32.27
CA GLY A 137 -1.43 -14.80 31.82
C GLY A 137 -2.30 -14.80 30.56
N GLU A 138 -2.56 -13.64 29.94
CA GLU A 138 -3.32 -13.51 28.70
C GLU A 138 -2.46 -13.86 27.48
N ASN A 139 -3.02 -14.64 26.56
CA ASN A 139 -2.38 -15.00 25.30
C ASN A 139 -2.65 -13.95 24.22
N LEU A 140 -1.62 -13.20 23.86
CA LEU A 140 -1.68 -12.21 22.79
C LEU A 140 -1.31 -12.85 21.45
N ILE A 141 -2.14 -12.63 20.42
CA ILE A 141 -1.92 -13.15 19.07
C ILE A 141 -1.47 -12.02 18.15
N PHE A 142 -0.34 -12.22 17.47
CA PHE A 142 0.25 -11.26 16.55
C PHE A 142 0.35 -11.81 15.13
N LYS A 143 0.13 -10.94 14.14
CA LYS A 143 0.27 -11.28 12.71
C LYS A 143 1.41 -10.48 12.07
N SER A 144 2.33 -11.16 11.39
CA SER A 144 3.37 -10.44 10.64
C SER A 144 2.83 -9.78 9.37
N GLY A 145 3.66 -8.96 8.72
CA GLY A 145 3.38 -8.50 7.36
C GLY A 145 3.39 -9.66 6.36
N LEU A 146 2.81 -9.43 5.17
CA LEU A 146 2.83 -10.44 4.09
C LEU A 146 4.26 -10.76 3.67
N LEU A 147 4.61 -12.04 3.73
CA LEU A 147 5.93 -12.59 3.49
C LEU A 147 6.05 -13.15 2.08
N ARG A 148 7.22 -12.96 1.47
CA ARG A 148 7.56 -13.47 0.14
C ARG A 148 7.93 -14.95 0.12
N TRP A 149 8.38 -15.47 1.25
CA TRP A 149 8.85 -16.85 1.41
C TRP A 149 8.70 -17.26 2.88
N ASN A 150 8.80 -18.56 3.18
CA ASN A 150 8.60 -19.10 4.53
C ASN A 150 9.87 -18.94 5.40
N PRO A 151 9.86 -18.09 6.45
CA PRO A 151 11.04 -17.86 7.29
C PRO A 151 11.27 -18.89 8.38
N ILE A 152 10.35 -19.84 8.62
CA ILE A 152 10.35 -20.66 9.83
C ILE A 152 11.67 -21.43 10.02
N SER A 153 12.27 -21.95 8.95
CA SER A 153 13.54 -22.69 9.02
C SER A 153 14.75 -21.82 9.41
N PHE A 154 14.62 -20.50 9.37
CA PHE A 154 15.67 -19.54 9.70
C PHE A 154 15.45 -18.88 11.07
N LEU A 155 14.39 -19.24 11.79
CA LEU A 155 14.10 -18.72 13.13
C LEU A 155 14.68 -19.65 14.20
N SER A 156 15.35 -19.08 15.20
CA SER A 156 15.76 -19.83 16.40
C SER A 156 14.53 -20.29 17.17
N ASP A 157 14.42 -21.59 17.42
CA ASP A 157 13.35 -22.22 18.20
C ASP A 157 11.93 -21.86 17.74
N LYS A 158 11.74 -21.55 16.44
CA LYS A 158 10.47 -21.05 15.89
C LYS A 158 9.93 -19.82 16.65
N LYS A 159 10.80 -18.99 17.22
CA LYS A 159 10.43 -17.75 17.90
C LYS A 159 10.74 -16.53 17.03
N VAL A 160 9.93 -15.49 17.21
CA VAL A 160 10.08 -14.22 16.50
C VAL A 160 9.98 -13.06 17.49
N ILE A 161 10.77 -12.03 17.23
CA ILE A 161 10.74 -10.77 17.97
C ILE A 161 9.45 -10.03 17.61
N VAL A 162 8.72 -9.63 18.65
CA VAL A 162 7.56 -8.75 18.53
C VAL A 162 7.79 -7.52 19.39
N TYR A 163 7.54 -6.35 18.79
CA TYR A 163 7.45 -5.08 19.48
C TYR A 163 5.97 -4.72 19.62
N TYR A 164 5.49 -4.51 20.83
CA TYR A 164 4.09 -4.12 21.07
C TYR A 164 3.97 -3.01 22.11
N ASP A 165 2.87 -2.27 22.04
CA ASP A 165 2.52 -1.25 23.04
C ASP A 165 1.73 -1.92 24.17
N SER A 166 2.29 -1.93 25.39
CA SER A 166 1.64 -2.55 26.56
C SER A 166 0.33 -1.87 26.95
N ARG A 167 0.13 -0.60 26.56
CA ARG A 167 -1.14 0.13 26.79
C ARG A 167 -2.18 -0.18 25.72
N ASN A 168 -1.75 -0.70 24.57
CA ASN A 168 -2.63 -1.00 23.45
C ASN A 168 -2.05 -2.14 22.59
N SER A 169 -2.41 -3.37 22.92
CA SER A 169 -1.92 -4.58 22.25
C SER A 169 -2.21 -4.65 20.74
N ASN A 170 -3.16 -3.86 20.22
CA ASN A 170 -3.41 -3.74 18.78
C ASN A 170 -2.30 -2.98 18.03
N ARG A 171 -1.44 -2.25 18.74
CA ARG A 171 -0.28 -1.57 18.18
C ARG A 171 0.95 -2.44 18.37
N TYR A 172 1.28 -3.20 17.33
CA TYR A 172 2.41 -4.11 17.35
C TYR A 172 3.12 -4.20 15.99
N PHE A 173 4.32 -4.77 16.02
CA PHE A 173 5.13 -5.07 14.86
C PHE A 173 5.93 -6.35 15.10
N VAL A 174 5.74 -7.33 14.21
CA VAL A 174 6.50 -8.59 14.20
C VAL A 174 7.74 -8.41 13.33
N ASP A 175 8.92 -8.41 13.94
CA ASP A 175 10.20 -8.21 13.26
C ASP A 175 10.81 -9.55 12.84
N VAL A 176 10.36 -10.05 11.69
CA VAL A 176 10.85 -11.32 11.13
C VAL A 176 12.30 -11.18 10.66
N ASP A 177 12.69 -10.03 10.10
CA ASP A 177 14.03 -9.79 9.57
C ASP A 177 15.11 -9.86 10.67
N GLU A 178 14.88 -9.19 11.81
CA GLU A 178 15.80 -9.25 12.95
C GLU A 178 15.87 -10.64 13.57
N SER A 179 14.76 -11.38 13.55
CA SER A 179 14.66 -12.71 14.18
C SER A 179 15.42 -13.80 13.44
N MET A 180 15.62 -13.66 12.13
CA MET A 180 16.38 -14.62 11.33
C MET A 180 17.91 -14.48 11.48
N GLY A 181 18.38 -13.30 11.91
CA GLY A 181 19.81 -12.96 11.97
C GLY A 181 20.61 -13.64 13.09
N LYS A 182 19.95 -14.31 14.05
CA LYS A 182 20.64 -15.00 15.16
C LYS A 182 21.18 -16.39 14.82
N VAL A 183 20.83 -16.97 13.67
CA VAL A 183 21.21 -18.34 13.27
C VAL A 183 22.47 -18.40 12.40
N VAL A 184 23.02 -17.26 11.96
CA VAL A 184 24.24 -17.19 11.11
C VAL A 184 25.52 -16.95 11.95
N ASN A 185 25.60 -17.56 13.13
CA ASN A 185 26.85 -17.67 13.90
C ASN A 185 27.05 -19.14 14.27
N LEU A 186 27.44 -19.94 13.28
CA LEU A 186 28.07 -21.25 13.46
C LEU A 186 29.30 -21.28 12.55
#